data_AF-A0A822B3V5-F1
#
_entry.id   AF-A0A822B3V5-F1
#
_cell.length_a   1.000
_cell.length_b   1.000
_cell.length_c   1.000
_cell.angle_alpha   90.00
_cell.angle_beta   90.00
_cell.angle_gamma   90.00
#
_symmetry.space_group_name_H-M   'P 1'
#
loop_
_entity.id
_entity.type
_entity.pdbx_description
1 polymer ?
#
loop_
_entity_poly.entity_id
_entity_poly.type
_entity_poly.pdbx_seq_one_letter_code
_entity_poly.pdbx_strand_id
1 'polypeptide(L)'
;LASITSKLDKSQIDLLRRCARYFVEMKQYTYAADVYEKMGDIKSLLDMRVILSQWDEVFILVRRYPTYASDAYYHYGQYLAEHDRFVDAQRAFHKAGRVNEARNVLQALTNNAVNETRFNDAGYYNWLLSKEYLIALSETLNDDLRADLYKRYHRCSLLADLYYAYQYIYEYTTEPFVDTPPVILFNIARFIYHKLANLAGDIPPALSKFRTCYAACKIAKILNANKFSRQMIYLMRDLTFTHNLGNKRIEIEQLALEMEARTFSDDHELLPLCYRCSHHNELLNVRGNECSSCGSPFVLSFLSFDVLPLVEFILPSDISDEDALNLLEQVPNSQLENPTSSSTKINQSTTNRLVITEQGNTTRAEDKDPFLKKMSKYSSNPDEYRPVVVDRALLKAMDPSLVFVCKWPFPLRWKWYRIIVPEQPVGRCRHCNKFFHNDEFELALLEQSGCPFCRNKKDSDTI
;
A
#
# COMPACT_ATOMS: atom_id res chain seq x y z
N LEU A 1 -18.94 56.97 11.48
CA LEU A 1 -18.58 55.73 12.22
C LEU A 1 -17.06 55.56 12.35
N ALA A 2 -16.29 55.56 11.26
CA ALA A 2 -14.82 55.41 11.33
C ALA A 2 -14.10 56.51 12.15
N SER A 3 -14.59 57.76 12.07
CA SER A 3 -14.09 58.88 12.90
C SER A 3 -14.50 58.80 14.37
N ILE A 4 -15.51 57.98 14.69
CA ILE A 4 -16.00 57.76 16.05
C ILE A 4 -15.16 56.63 16.66
N THR A 5 -14.95 55.52 15.96
CA THR A 5 -14.13 54.40 16.42
C THR A 5 -12.64 54.71 16.58
N SER A 6 -12.11 55.74 15.92
CA SER A 6 -10.75 56.22 16.19
C SER A 6 -10.62 57.03 17.48
N LYS A 7 -11.73 57.60 17.99
CA LYS A 7 -11.79 58.45 19.20
C LYS A 7 -12.27 57.71 20.44
N LEU A 8 -12.73 56.46 20.31
CA LEU A 8 -13.13 55.64 21.45
C LEU A 8 -11.93 54.98 22.13
N ASP A 9 -11.92 55.00 23.46
CA ASP A 9 -10.94 54.29 24.28
C ASP A 9 -11.17 52.78 24.28
N LYS A 10 -10.09 52.02 24.50
CA LYS A 10 -10.08 50.54 24.57
C LYS A 10 -11.01 49.96 25.65
N SER A 11 -11.43 50.77 26.62
CA SER A 11 -12.33 50.37 27.71
C SER A 11 -13.81 50.31 27.31
N GLN A 12 -14.21 50.97 26.20
CA GLN A 12 -15.61 51.03 25.75
C GLN A 12 -15.98 49.87 24.82
N ILE A 13 -15.81 48.66 25.31
CA ILE A 13 -15.95 47.39 24.55
C ILE A 13 -17.34 47.27 23.91
N ASP A 14 -18.42 47.65 24.61
CA ASP A 14 -19.79 47.51 24.09
C ASP A 14 -20.12 48.46 22.93
N LEU A 15 -19.58 49.69 22.96
CA LEU A 15 -19.77 50.65 21.87
C LEU A 15 -18.93 50.26 20.66
N LEU A 16 -17.70 49.78 20.88
CA LEU A 16 -16.85 49.24 19.81
C LEU A 16 -17.48 48.00 19.17
N ARG A 17 -18.10 47.11 19.95
CA ARG A 17 -18.83 45.93 19.43
C ARG A 17 -20.02 46.33 18.55
N ARG A 18 -20.79 47.35 18.95
CA ARG A 18 -21.89 47.88 18.12
C ARG A 18 -21.37 48.49 16.83
N CYS A 19 -20.29 49.28 16.89
CA CYS A 19 -19.68 49.85 15.70
C CYS A 19 -19.15 48.75 14.76
N ALA A 20 -18.52 47.71 15.28
CA ALA A 20 -18.04 46.57 14.49
C ALA A 20 -19.18 45.84 13.78
N ARG A 21 -20.30 45.58 14.47
CA ARG A 21 -21.50 45.00 13.84
C ARG A 21 -22.04 45.85 12.69
N TYR A 22 -22.13 47.16 12.89
CA TYR A 22 -22.54 48.07 11.80
C TYR A 22 -21.56 48.06 10.62
N PHE A 23 -20.25 47.95 10.86
CA PHE A 23 -19.28 47.83 9.76
C PHE A 23 -19.41 46.51 9.00
N VAL A 24 -19.68 45.40 9.69
CA VAL A 24 -19.96 44.10 9.06
C VAL A 24 -21.25 44.16 8.23
N GLU A 25 -22.33 44.75 8.75
CA GLU A 25 -23.59 44.94 8.01
C GLU A 25 -23.40 45.81 6.76
N MET A 26 -22.54 46.83 6.83
CA MET A 26 -22.18 47.68 5.69
C MET A 26 -21.12 47.05 4.76
N LYS A 27 -20.71 45.80 4.98
CA LYS A 27 -19.65 45.10 4.24
C LYS A 27 -18.29 45.83 4.22
N GLN A 28 -18.04 46.67 5.23
CA GLN A 28 -16.77 47.39 5.42
C GLN A 28 -15.85 46.62 6.36
N TYR A 29 -15.27 45.53 5.84
CA TYR A 29 -14.55 44.55 6.64
C TYR A 29 -13.18 45.01 7.17
N THR A 30 -12.50 45.92 6.46
CA THR A 30 -11.21 46.50 6.91
C THR A 30 -11.37 47.30 8.19
N TYR A 31 -12.37 48.18 8.24
CA TYR A 31 -12.69 48.96 9.44
C TYR A 31 -13.24 48.09 10.57
N ALA A 32 -13.97 47.01 10.26
CA ALA A 32 -14.38 46.03 11.25
C ALA A 32 -13.18 45.30 11.87
N ALA A 33 -12.19 44.90 11.05
CA ALA A 33 -10.96 44.24 11.50
C ALA A 33 -10.19 45.12 12.50
N ASP A 34 -9.97 46.39 12.17
CA ASP A 34 -9.28 47.35 13.03
C ASP A 34 -9.98 47.53 14.38
N VAL A 35 -11.33 47.51 14.38
CA VAL A 35 -12.12 47.63 15.60
C VAL A 35 -12.02 46.35 16.45
N TYR A 36 -12.10 45.16 15.84
CA TYR A 36 -11.94 43.90 16.55
C TYR A 36 -10.52 43.71 17.11
N GLU A 37 -9.49 44.15 16.38
CA GLU A 37 -8.10 44.13 16.84
C GLU A 37 -7.90 45.11 18.01
N LYS A 38 -8.50 46.31 17.94
CA LYS A 38 -8.50 47.27 19.06
C LYS A 38 -9.22 46.75 20.31
N MET A 39 -10.28 45.95 20.14
CA MET A 39 -11.03 45.32 21.23
C MET A 39 -10.32 44.09 21.82
N GLY A 40 -9.37 43.50 21.09
CA GLY A 40 -8.79 42.20 21.45
C GLY A 40 -9.76 41.02 21.27
N ASP A 41 -10.88 41.20 20.55
CA ASP A 41 -11.88 40.16 20.30
C ASP A 41 -11.45 39.32 19.08
N ILE A 42 -10.52 38.40 19.34
CA ILE A 42 -9.90 37.56 18.31
C ILE A 42 -10.92 36.61 17.69
N LYS A 43 -11.93 36.16 18.45
CA LYS A 43 -12.96 35.25 17.95
C LYS A 43 -13.80 35.92 16.86
N SER A 44 -14.34 37.11 17.14
CA SER A 44 -15.14 37.85 16.15
C SER A 44 -14.32 38.26 14.92
N LEU A 45 -13.04 38.57 15.10
CA LEU A 45 -12.10 38.84 13.99
C LEU A 45 -11.90 37.59 13.11
N LEU A 46 -11.71 36.42 13.73
CA LEU A 46 -11.50 35.15 13.04
C LEU A 46 -12.76 34.73 12.27
N ASP A 47 -13.92 34.76 12.91
CA ASP A 47 -15.21 34.41 12.28
C ASP A 47 -15.48 35.31 11.06
N MET A 48 -15.17 36.60 11.16
CA MET A 48 -15.30 37.54 10.04
C MET A 48 -14.35 37.21 8.89
N ARG A 49 -13.07 36.91 9.18
CA ARG A 49 -12.09 36.51 8.14
C ARG A 49 -12.43 35.17 7.48
N VAL A 50 -13.00 34.25 8.24
CA VAL A 50 -13.51 32.96 7.74
C VAL A 50 -14.66 33.18 6.75
N ILE A 51 -15.62 34.06 7.07
CA ILE A 51 -16.73 34.42 6.16
C ILE A 51 -16.19 35.03 4.85
N LEU A 52 -15.09 35.79 4.92
CA LEU A 52 -14.43 36.39 3.75
C LEU A 52 -13.52 35.42 3.00
N SER A 53 -13.36 34.18 3.46
CA SER A 53 -12.45 33.18 2.89
C SER A 53 -10.98 33.65 2.83
N GLN A 54 -10.55 34.53 3.74
CA GLN A 54 -9.17 35.05 3.81
C GLN A 54 -8.27 34.11 4.62
N TRP A 55 -8.05 32.90 4.09
CA TRP A 55 -7.40 31.81 4.83
C TRP A 55 -5.95 32.08 5.25
N ASP A 56 -5.19 32.84 4.47
CA ASP A 56 -3.80 33.20 4.81
C ASP A 56 -3.73 34.01 6.11
N GLU A 57 -4.62 34.98 6.27
CA GLU A 57 -4.73 35.80 7.47
C GLU A 57 -5.31 35.00 8.66
N VAL A 58 -6.22 34.06 8.39
CA VAL A 58 -6.75 33.12 9.39
C VAL A 58 -5.62 32.25 9.94
N PHE A 59 -4.77 31.67 9.09
CA PHE A 59 -3.66 30.82 9.54
C PHE A 59 -2.59 31.60 10.31
N ILE A 60 -2.34 32.87 9.97
CA ILE A 60 -1.46 33.75 10.76
C ILE A 60 -2.03 33.96 12.17
N LEU A 61 -3.34 34.22 12.29
CA LEU A 61 -4.01 34.38 13.58
C LEU A 61 -4.00 33.07 14.39
N VAL A 62 -4.27 31.93 13.75
CA VAL A 62 -4.28 30.60 14.38
C VAL A 62 -2.90 30.21 14.91
N ARG A 63 -1.82 30.55 14.19
CA ARG A 63 -0.44 30.35 14.68
C ARG A 63 -0.14 31.16 15.93
N ARG A 64 -0.72 32.36 16.05
CA ARG A 64 -0.57 33.23 17.22
C ARG A 64 -1.47 32.81 18.39
N TYR A 65 -2.65 32.26 18.10
CA TYR A 65 -3.64 31.83 19.09
C TYR A 65 -4.13 30.40 18.78
N PRO A 66 -3.38 29.36 19.21
CA PRO A 66 -3.70 27.96 18.90
C PRO A 66 -5.05 27.47 19.44
N THR A 67 -5.64 28.18 20.41
CA THR A 67 -6.97 27.86 20.99
C THR A 67 -8.08 27.81 19.95
N TYR A 68 -7.97 28.58 18.87
CA TYR A 68 -8.98 28.64 17.80
C TYR A 68 -8.63 27.78 16.58
N ALA A 69 -7.53 27.00 16.64
CA ALA A 69 -7.08 26.19 15.51
C ALA A 69 -8.14 25.16 15.07
N SER A 70 -8.78 24.49 16.03
CA SER A 70 -9.83 23.51 15.77
C SER A 70 -10.96 24.10 14.93
N ASP A 71 -11.53 25.23 15.36
CA ASP A 71 -12.68 25.86 14.70
C ASP A 71 -12.29 26.45 13.33
N ALA A 72 -11.10 27.05 13.22
CA ALA A 72 -10.59 27.58 11.96
C ALA A 72 -10.38 26.47 10.90
N TYR A 73 -9.75 25.35 11.30
CA TYR A 73 -9.54 24.22 10.39
C TYR A 73 -10.85 23.52 10.02
N TYR A 74 -11.84 23.51 10.91
CA TYR A 74 -13.17 22.99 10.60
C TYR A 74 -13.86 23.80 9.50
N HIS A 75 -13.93 25.13 9.65
CA HIS A 75 -14.51 25.99 8.61
C HIS A 75 -13.70 25.96 7.32
N TYR A 76 -12.37 25.83 7.41
CA TYR A 76 -11.53 25.63 6.23
C TYR A 76 -11.84 24.32 5.52
N GLY A 77 -12.06 23.24 6.27
CA GLY A 77 -12.48 21.94 5.73
C GLY A 77 -13.83 22.03 5.02
N GLN A 78 -14.81 22.75 5.58
CA GLN A 78 -16.11 22.99 4.95
C GLN A 78 -15.96 23.76 3.64
N TYR A 79 -15.19 24.85 3.65
CA TYR A 79 -14.89 25.63 2.44
C TYR A 79 -14.23 24.77 1.36
N LEU A 80 -13.23 23.97 1.72
CA LEU A 80 -12.57 23.07 0.76
C LEU A 80 -13.52 22.01 0.21
N ALA A 81 -14.44 21.49 1.04
CA ALA A 81 -15.46 20.54 0.61
C ALA A 81 -16.47 21.18 -0.36
N GLU A 82 -16.85 22.45 -0.15
CA GLU A 82 -17.71 23.21 -1.08
C GLU A 82 -17.02 23.48 -2.43
N HIS A 83 -15.69 23.49 -2.48
CA HIS A 83 -14.88 23.72 -3.69
C HIS A 83 -14.34 22.41 -4.30
N ASP A 84 -14.94 21.26 -3.99
CA ASP A 84 -14.57 19.93 -4.47
C ASP A 84 -13.11 19.47 -4.15
N ARG A 85 -12.42 20.16 -3.24
CA ARG A 85 -11.07 19.83 -2.78
C ARG A 85 -11.10 18.88 -1.60
N PHE A 86 -11.76 17.75 -1.78
CA PHE A 86 -12.13 16.89 -0.65
C PHE A 86 -10.96 16.20 0.06
N VAL A 87 -9.85 15.92 -0.63
CA VAL A 87 -8.63 15.37 0.01
C VAL A 87 -8.00 16.39 0.96
N ASP A 88 -7.99 17.66 0.55
CA ASP A 88 -7.51 18.74 1.41
C ASP A 88 -8.50 19.03 2.54
N ALA A 89 -9.81 18.93 2.26
CA ALA A 89 -10.86 19.05 3.27
C ALA A 89 -10.71 17.97 4.36
N GLN A 90 -10.45 16.71 3.98
CA GLN A 90 -10.18 15.61 4.93
C GLN A 90 -8.99 15.93 5.82
N ARG A 91 -7.88 16.43 5.26
CA ARG A 91 -6.68 16.82 6.01
C ARG A 91 -6.98 17.99 6.97
N ALA A 92 -7.82 18.94 6.55
CA ALA A 92 -8.26 20.05 7.39
C ALA A 92 -9.13 19.55 8.55
N PHE A 93 -10.11 18.67 8.32
CA PHE A 93 -10.92 18.07 9.39
C PHE A 93 -10.10 17.24 10.38
N HIS A 94 -9.08 16.52 9.89
CA HIS A 94 -8.16 15.81 10.76
C HIS A 94 -7.36 16.78 11.64
N LYS A 95 -6.83 17.88 11.07
CA LYS A 95 -6.18 18.97 11.83
C LYS A 95 -7.11 19.68 12.83
N ALA A 96 -8.42 19.68 12.56
CA ALA A 96 -9.44 20.20 13.47
C ALA A 96 -9.78 19.25 14.64
N GLY A 97 -9.22 18.03 14.68
CA GLY A 97 -9.59 17.01 15.67
C GLY A 97 -10.99 16.42 15.48
N ARG A 98 -11.63 16.67 14.33
CA ARG A 98 -12.97 16.15 13.97
C ARG A 98 -12.83 14.89 13.10
N VAL A 99 -12.23 13.84 13.67
CA VAL A 99 -11.88 12.60 12.96
C VAL A 99 -13.11 11.89 12.36
N ASN A 100 -14.26 11.94 13.03
CA ASN A 100 -15.49 11.29 12.55
C ASN A 100 -16.04 11.96 11.27
N GLU A 101 -16.03 13.29 11.21
CA GLU A 101 -16.47 14.03 10.02
C GLU A 101 -15.49 13.80 8.86
N ALA A 102 -14.18 13.83 9.14
CA ALA A 102 -13.15 13.50 8.16
C ALA A 102 -13.37 12.10 7.55
N ARG A 103 -13.71 11.11 8.39
CA ARG A 103 -14.01 9.74 7.96
C ARG A 103 -15.28 9.66 7.12
N ASN A 104 -16.35 10.36 7.52
CA ASN A 104 -17.61 10.37 6.79
C ASN A 104 -17.45 10.99 5.38
N VAL A 105 -16.72 12.09 5.27
CA VAL A 105 -16.38 12.71 3.98
C VAL A 105 -15.61 11.73 3.12
N LEU A 106 -14.60 11.05 3.68
CA LEU A 106 -13.79 10.09 2.94
C LEU A 106 -14.59 8.83 2.50
N GLN A 107 -15.54 8.37 3.32
CA GLN A 107 -16.46 7.30 2.93
C GLN A 107 -17.38 7.73 1.79
N ALA A 108 -17.95 8.93 1.85
CA ALA A 108 -18.78 9.47 0.78
C ALA A 108 -17.99 9.59 -0.54
N LEU A 109 -16.75 10.11 -0.48
CA LEU A 109 -15.84 10.15 -1.63
C LEU A 109 -15.57 8.77 -2.22
N THR A 110 -15.34 7.79 -1.35
CA THR A 110 -15.08 6.42 -1.77
C THR A 110 -16.29 5.86 -2.52
N ASN A 111 -17.50 6.04 -1.98
CA ASN A 111 -18.72 5.57 -2.63
C ASN A 111 -18.96 6.28 -3.97
N ASN A 112 -18.73 7.59 -4.04
CA ASN A 112 -18.87 8.36 -5.27
C ASN A 112 -17.85 7.91 -6.33
N ALA A 113 -16.58 7.74 -5.96
CA ALA A 113 -15.54 7.26 -6.87
C ALA A 113 -15.86 5.87 -7.43
N VAL A 114 -16.42 4.98 -6.60
CA VAL A 114 -16.87 3.64 -7.04
C VAL A 114 -18.06 3.75 -8.00
N ASN A 115 -19.05 4.61 -7.71
CA ASN A 115 -20.21 4.82 -8.56
C ASN A 115 -19.86 5.46 -9.92
N GLU A 116 -18.89 6.37 -9.92
CA GLU A 116 -18.35 7.05 -11.11
C GLU A 116 -17.31 6.21 -11.86
N THR A 117 -17.02 4.98 -11.41
CA THR A 117 -16.02 4.08 -12.00
C THR A 117 -14.58 4.61 -11.98
N ARG A 118 -14.26 5.54 -11.08
CA ARG A 118 -12.90 6.05 -10.82
C ARG A 118 -12.17 5.14 -9.83
N PHE A 119 -11.78 3.95 -10.27
CA PHE A 119 -11.26 2.90 -9.37
C PHE A 119 -9.89 3.24 -8.78
N ASN A 120 -9.03 3.98 -9.49
CA ASN A 120 -7.77 4.46 -8.92
C ASN A 120 -8.00 5.36 -7.68
N ASP A 121 -8.93 6.31 -7.78
CA ASP A 121 -9.32 7.16 -6.65
C ASP A 121 -9.99 6.37 -5.53
N ALA A 122 -10.89 5.44 -5.89
CA ALA A 122 -11.51 4.55 -4.91
C ALA A 122 -10.47 3.71 -4.14
N GLY A 123 -9.44 3.23 -4.82
CA GLY A 123 -8.32 2.52 -4.21
C GLY A 123 -7.56 3.39 -3.21
N TYR A 124 -7.21 4.61 -3.63
CA TYR A 124 -6.52 5.59 -2.79
C TYR A 124 -7.35 6.00 -1.55
N TYR A 125 -8.65 6.27 -1.71
CA TYR A 125 -9.52 6.63 -0.59
C TYR A 125 -9.73 5.48 0.40
N ASN A 126 -9.85 4.23 -0.07
CA ASN A 126 -9.88 3.06 0.81
C ASN A 126 -8.58 2.89 1.59
N TRP A 127 -7.43 3.19 0.99
CA TRP A 127 -6.15 3.17 1.68
C TRP A 127 -6.05 4.26 2.75
N LEU A 128 -6.55 5.48 2.48
CA LEU A 128 -6.64 6.52 3.51
C LEU A 128 -7.60 6.10 4.65
N LEU A 129 -8.74 5.49 4.33
CA LEU A 129 -9.69 4.98 5.34
C LEU A 129 -9.04 3.91 6.21
N SER A 130 -8.26 3.00 5.63
CA SER A 130 -7.57 1.97 6.41
C SER A 130 -6.59 2.61 7.40
N LYS A 131 -5.85 3.65 6.99
CA LYS A 131 -4.99 4.41 7.92
C LYS A 131 -5.76 5.04 9.07
N GLU A 132 -6.89 5.70 8.79
CA GLU A 132 -7.73 6.30 9.84
C GLU A 132 -8.29 5.24 10.81
N TYR A 133 -8.67 4.06 10.31
CA TYR A 133 -9.08 2.96 11.18
C TYR A 133 -7.94 2.41 12.02
N LEU A 134 -6.73 2.39 11.47
CA LEU A 134 -5.53 1.95 12.20
C LEU A 134 -5.15 2.93 13.32
N ILE A 135 -5.24 4.23 13.06
CA ILE A 135 -5.05 5.28 14.09
C ILE A 135 -6.11 5.13 15.18
N ALA A 136 -7.39 5.04 14.82
CA ALA A 136 -8.48 4.85 15.78
C ALA A 136 -8.34 3.55 16.60
N LEU A 137 -7.83 2.47 15.99
CA LEU A 137 -7.55 1.21 16.65
C LEU A 137 -6.42 1.33 17.69
N SER A 138 -5.44 2.21 17.46
CA SER A 138 -4.36 2.48 18.41
C SER A 138 -4.84 3.25 19.66
N GLU A 139 -5.81 4.15 19.49
CA GLU A 139 -6.35 5.01 20.56
C GLU A 139 -7.45 4.32 21.40
N THR A 140 -8.16 3.36 20.81
CA THR A 140 -9.33 2.73 21.44
C THR A 140 -8.92 1.60 22.40
N LEU A 141 -9.43 1.65 23.64
CA LEU A 141 -9.20 0.64 24.69
C LEU A 141 -10.27 -0.46 24.76
N ASN A 142 -11.45 -0.27 24.15
CA ASN A 142 -12.56 -1.22 24.21
C ASN A 142 -12.39 -2.39 23.22
N ASP A 143 -12.37 -3.63 23.71
CA ASP A 143 -12.07 -4.82 22.89
C ASP A 143 -13.07 -5.08 21.75
N ASP A 144 -14.38 -4.95 21.99
CA ASP A 144 -15.39 -5.16 20.94
C ASP A 144 -15.27 -4.16 19.80
N LEU A 145 -15.04 -2.89 20.15
CA LEU A 145 -14.83 -1.82 19.18
C LEU A 145 -13.50 -2.00 18.44
N ARG A 146 -12.46 -2.49 19.12
CA ARG A 146 -11.17 -2.85 18.48
C ARG A 146 -11.36 -3.96 17.47
N ALA A 147 -12.14 -5.00 17.78
CA ALA A 147 -12.41 -6.09 16.84
C ALA A 147 -13.16 -5.60 15.58
N ASP A 148 -14.14 -4.70 15.73
CA ASP A 148 -14.84 -4.09 14.60
C ASP A 148 -13.92 -3.20 13.75
N LEU A 149 -13.15 -2.30 14.39
CA LEU A 149 -12.17 -1.44 13.70
C LEU A 149 -11.11 -2.27 12.96
N TYR A 150 -10.65 -3.37 13.55
CA TYR A 150 -9.70 -4.28 12.92
C TYR A 150 -10.30 -4.94 11.67
N LYS A 151 -11.56 -5.39 11.72
CA LYS A 151 -12.26 -5.92 10.53
C LYS A 151 -12.41 -4.87 9.44
N ARG A 152 -12.79 -3.62 9.80
CA ARG A 152 -12.91 -2.50 8.86
C ARG A 152 -11.57 -2.13 8.23
N TYR A 153 -10.49 -2.12 9.01
CA TYR A 153 -9.13 -1.91 8.53
C TYR A 153 -8.77 -2.91 7.43
N HIS A 154 -8.93 -4.22 7.70
CA HIS A 154 -8.61 -5.27 6.73
C HIS A 154 -9.50 -5.20 5.49
N ARG A 155 -10.79 -4.90 5.66
CA ARG A 155 -11.69 -4.69 4.52
C ARG A 155 -11.23 -3.52 3.64
N CYS A 156 -10.98 -2.35 4.22
CA CYS A 156 -10.51 -1.19 3.46
C CYS A 156 -9.14 -1.43 2.82
N SER A 157 -8.22 -2.12 3.51
CA SER A 157 -6.93 -2.48 2.92
C SER A 157 -7.09 -3.41 1.72
N LEU A 158 -8.00 -4.39 1.78
CA LEU A 158 -8.29 -5.28 0.65
C LEU A 158 -8.93 -4.52 -0.52
N LEU A 159 -9.91 -3.65 -0.22
CA LEU A 159 -10.58 -2.83 -1.23
C LEU A 159 -9.61 -1.87 -1.92
N ALA A 160 -8.67 -1.30 -1.18
CA ALA A 160 -7.63 -0.44 -1.74
C ALA A 160 -6.82 -1.17 -2.81
N ASP A 161 -6.35 -2.38 -2.49
CA ASP A 161 -5.57 -3.20 -3.41
C ASP A 161 -6.40 -3.64 -4.64
N LEU A 162 -7.66 -4.04 -4.41
CA LEU A 162 -8.55 -4.50 -5.48
C LEU A 162 -8.94 -3.39 -6.44
N TYR A 163 -9.37 -2.22 -5.95
CA TYR A 163 -9.76 -1.10 -6.82
C TYR A 163 -8.56 -0.52 -7.58
N TYR A 164 -7.40 -0.43 -6.92
CA TYR A 164 -6.17 -0.02 -7.59
C TYR A 164 -5.84 -0.94 -8.76
N ALA A 165 -5.85 -2.26 -8.55
CA ALA A 165 -5.59 -3.24 -9.60
C ALA A 165 -6.69 -3.24 -10.68
N TYR A 166 -7.96 -3.11 -10.29
CA TYR A 166 -9.09 -3.23 -11.20
C TYR A 166 -9.22 -2.06 -12.18
N GLN A 167 -8.68 -0.88 -11.86
CA GLN A 167 -8.63 0.26 -12.80
C GLN A 167 -8.08 -0.18 -14.16
N TYR A 168 -6.93 -0.86 -14.18
CA TYR A 168 -6.27 -1.29 -15.41
C TYR A 168 -7.10 -2.31 -16.22
N ILE A 169 -7.83 -3.20 -15.54
CA ILE A 169 -8.75 -4.14 -16.19
C ILE A 169 -9.99 -3.43 -16.72
N TYR A 170 -10.49 -2.43 -15.99
CA TYR A 170 -11.62 -1.64 -16.43
C TYR A 170 -11.29 -0.84 -17.69
N GLU A 171 -10.13 -0.16 -17.71
CA GLU A 171 -9.59 0.55 -18.88
C GLU A 171 -9.45 -0.42 -20.06
N TYR A 172 -8.77 -1.55 -19.90
CA TYR A 172 -8.60 -2.56 -20.96
C TYR A 172 -9.92 -3.08 -21.55
N THR A 173 -10.98 -3.17 -20.75
CA THR A 173 -12.28 -3.72 -21.19
C THR A 173 -13.25 -2.69 -21.74
N THR A 174 -12.94 -1.41 -21.61
CA THR A 174 -13.84 -0.28 -21.93
C THR A 174 -13.22 0.66 -22.96
N GLU A 175 -11.92 0.91 -22.86
CA GLU A 175 -11.17 1.75 -23.79
C GLU A 175 -10.65 0.95 -24.98
N PRO A 176 -10.58 1.56 -26.18
CA PRO A 176 -10.14 0.87 -27.41
C PRO A 176 -8.62 0.62 -27.45
N PHE A 177 -7.82 1.43 -26.76
CA PHE A 177 -6.37 1.34 -26.74
C PHE A 177 -5.89 1.51 -25.31
N VAL A 178 -4.94 0.67 -24.88
CA VAL A 178 -4.34 0.71 -23.55
C VAL A 178 -2.84 0.54 -23.69
N ASP A 179 -2.08 1.43 -23.06
CA ASP A 179 -0.62 1.44 -23.11
C ASP A 179 0.03 0.42 -22.16
N THR A 180 -0.77 -0.16 -21.25
CA THR A 180 -0.29 -1.15 -20.27
C THR A 180 0.12 -2.45 -20.98
N PRO A 181 1.35 -2.96 -20.75
CA PRO A 181 1.82 -4.21 -21.32
C PRO A 181 0.90 -5.41 -21.02
N PRO A 182 0.70 -6.35 -21.98
CA PRO A 182 -0.18 -7.51 -21.78
C PRO A 182 0.21 -8.38 -20.58
N VAL A 183 1.51 -8.56 -20.31
CA VAL A 183 1.98 -9.36 -19.16
C VAL A 183 1.55 -8.74 -17.83
N ILE A 184 1.57 -7.41 -17.72
CA ILE A 184 1.13 -6.71 -16.51
C ILE A 184 -0.38 -6.88 -16.33
N LEU A 185 -1.17 -6.66 -17.38
CA LEU A 185 -2.62 -6.88 -17.33
C LEU A 185 -2.98 -8.33 -16.99
N PHE A 186 -2.20 -9.30 -17.48
CA PHE A 186 -2.35 -10.70 -17.16
C PHE A 186 -2.14 -10.98 -15.66
N ASN A 187 -1.05 -10.46 -15.09
CA ASN A 187 -0.75 -10.61 -13.66
C ASN A 187 -1.78 -9.91 -12.77
N ILE A 188 -2.22 -8.71 -13.16
CA ILE A 188 -3.31 -7.98 -12.51
C ILE A 188 -4.60 -8.81 -12.51
N ALA A 189 -4.99 -9.36 -13.66
CA ALA A 189 -6.23 -10.12 -13.77
C ALA A 189 -6.20 -11.39 -12.89
N ARG A 190 -5.05 -12.07 -12.83
CA ARG A 190 -4.81 -13.21 -11.93
C ARG A 190 -4.92 -12.81 -10.47
N PHE A 191 -4.25 -11.72 -10.09
CA PHE A 191 -4.29 -11.19 -8.73
C PHE A 191 -5.73 -10.91 -8.27
N ILE A 192 -6.49 -10.16 -9.08
CA ILE A 192 -7.88 -9.81 -8.78
C ILE A 192 -8.73 -11.07 -8.70
N TYR A 193 -8.62 -11.98 -9.68
CA TYR A 193 -9.41 -13.20 -9.70
C TYR A 193 -9.19 -14.03 -8.43
N HIS A 194 -7.92 -14.28 -8.04
CA HIS A 194 -7.61 -15.05 -6.84
C HIS A 194 -8.14 -14.37 -5.56
N LYS A 195 -8.03 -13.04 -5.46
CA LYS A 195 -8.57 -12.30 -4.31
C LYS A 195 -10.10 -12.37 -4.26
N LEU A 196 -10.77 -12.25 -5.40
CA LEU A 196 -12.23 -12.33 -5.50
C LEU A 196 -12.75 -13.77 -5.27
N ALA A 197 -12.01 -14.79 -5.69
CA ALA A 197 -12.39 -16.19 -5.48
C ALA A 197 -12.38 -16.57 -4.00
N ASN A 198 -11.49 -15.98 -3.20
CA ASN A 198 -11.41 -16.21 -1.75
C ASN A 198 -12.48 -15.44 -0.96
N LEU A 199 -13.18 -14.48 -1.57
CA LEU A 199 -14.31 -13.80 -0.95
C LEU A 199 -15.55 -14.68 -1.13
N ALA A 200 -16.10 -15.20 -0.02
CA ALA A 200 -17.24 -16.12 0.02
C ALA A 200 -18.58 -15.48 -0.41
N GLY A 201 -18.63 -14.91 -1.62
CA GLY A 201 -19.80 -14.25 -2.21
C GLY A 201 -19.93 -12.75 -1.93
N ASP A 202 -19.12 -12.18 -1.02
CA ASP A 202 -19.08 -10.73 -0.76
C ASP A 202 -18.20 -10.02 -1.79
N ILE A 203 -18.69 -9.94 -3.03
CA ILE A 203 -18.00 -9.23 -4.11
C ILE A 203 -18.11 -7.73 -3.86
N PRO A 204 -16.99 -6.98 -3.83
CA PRO A 204 -17.05 -5.55 -3.62
C PRO A 204 -17.88 -4.80 -4.68
N PRO A 205 -18.50 -3.67 -4.32
CA PRO A 205 -19.30 -2.89 -5.25
C PRO A 205 -18.52 -2.52 -6.53
N ALA A 206 -19.22 -2.52 -7.67
CA ALA A 206 -18.69 -2.21 -9.01
C ALA A 206 -17.55 -3.10 -9.55
N LEU A 207 -16.95 -3.99 -8.75
CA LEU A 207 -16.01 -4.99 -9.26
C LEU A 207 -16.75 -6.10 -10.00
N SER A 208 -16.35 -6.36 -11.24
CA SER A 208 -16.94 -7.42 -12.06
C SER A 208 -15.97 -8.58 -12.21
N LYS A 209 -16.34 -9.73 -11.61
CA LYS A 209 -15.64 -11.00 -11.84
C LYS A 209 -15.64 -11.38 -13.32
N PHE A 210 -16.75 -11.13 -14.01
CA PHE A 210 -16.87 -11.36 -15.45
C PHE A 210 -15.85 -10.53 -16.26
N ARG A 211 -15.75 -9.21 -16.04
CA ARG A 211 -14.78 -8.37 -16.76
C ARG A 211 -13.34 -8.84 -16.50
N THR A 212 -13.04 -9.24 -15.27
CA THR A 212 -11.74 -9.78 -14.89
C THR A 212 -11.42 -11.06 -15.66
N CYS A 213 -12.32 -12.05 -15.66
CA CYS A 213 -12.11 -13.30 -16.42
C CYS A 213 -12.05 -13.07 -17.93
N TYR A 214 -12.86 -12.14 -18.45
CA TYR A 214 -12.90 -11.79 -19.87
C TYR A 214 -11.57 -11.18 -20.33
N ALA A 215 -11.06 -10.19 -19.58
CA ALA A 215 -9.75 -9.62 -19.84
C ALA A 215 -8.65 -10.69 -19.74
N ALA A 216 -8.66 -11.48 -18.65
CA ALA A 216 -7.69 -12.55 -18.42
C ALA A 216 -7.62 -13.53 -19.60
N CYS A 217 -8.77 -13.98 -20.11
CA CYS A 217 -8.85 -14.90 -21.25
C CYS A 217 -8.29 -14.28 -22.54
N LYS A 218 -8.67 -13.04 -22.86
CA LYS A 218 -8.16 -12.36 -24.07
C LYS A 218 -6.64 -12.17 -24.04
N ILE A 219 -6.12 -11.77 -22.90
CA ILE A 219 -4.68 -11.55 -22.71
C ILE A 219 -3.93 -12.89 -22.71
N ALA A 220 -4.47 -13.92 -22.04
CA ALA A 220 -3.90 -15.25 -22.01
C ALA A 220 -3.72 -15.85 -23.42
N LYS A 221 -4.68 -15.60 -24.33
CA LYS A 221 -4.56 -15.97 -25.75
C LYS A 221 -3.35 -15.33 -26.42
N ILE A 222 -3.05 -14.06 -26.13
CA ILE A 222 -1.91 -13.31 -26.70
C ILE A 222 -0.60 -13.88 -26.17
N LEU A 223 -0.56 -14.21 -24.87
CA LEU A 223 0.61 -14.75 -24.18
C LEU A 223 0.78 -16.28 -24.33
N ASN A 224 -0.05 -16.96 -25.12
CA ASN A 224 -0.05 -18.43 -25.28
C ASN A 224 -0.30 -19.23 -23.98
N ALA A 225 -0.94 -18.64 -22.97
CA ALA A 225 -1.42 -19.34 -21.78
C ALA A 225 -2.78 -20.02 -22.06
N ASN A 226 -2.76 -21.05 -22.91
CA ASN A 226 -3.98 -21.64 -23.47
C ASN A 226 -4.78 -22.47 -22.45
N LYS A 227 -4.13 -23.18 -21.51
CA LYS A 227 -4.81 -23.92 -20.44
C LYS A 227 -5.52 -22.95 -19.50
N PHE A 228 -4.85 -21.89 -19.07
CA PHE A 228 -5.44 -20.85 -18.23
C PHE A 228 -6.61 -20.13 -18.93
N SER A 229 -6.45 -19.79 -20.22
CA SER A 229 -7.53 -19.18 -21.00
C SER A 229 -8.80 -20.04 -21.03
N ARG A 230 -8.66 -21.35 -21.27
CA ARG A 230 -9.80 -22.29 -21.26
C ARG A 230 -10.46 -22.39 -19.88
N GLN A 231 -9.67 -22.42 -18.81
CA GLN A 231 -10.20 -22.43 -17.45
C GLN A 231 -11.01 -21.16 -17.15
N MET A 232 -10.53 -19.98 -17.57
CA MET A 232 -11.27 -18.73 -17.42
C MET A 232 -12.58 -18.71 -18.20
N ILE A 233 -12.61 -19.26 -19.41
CA ILE A 233 -13.84 -19.41 -20.19
C ILE A 233 -14.86 -20.29 -19.46
N TYR A 234 -14.40 -21.42 -18.90
CA TYR A 234 -15.28 -22.30 -18.12
C TYR A 234 -15.88 -21.56 -16.92
N LEU A 235 -15.05 -20.87 -16.14
CA LEU A 235 -15.48 -20.09 -14.99
C LEU A 235 -16.47 -18.96 -15.35
N MET A 236 -16.38 -18.39 -16.56
CA MET A 236 -17.33 -17.38 -17.03
C MET A 236 -18.71 -17.94 -17.37
N ARG A 237 -18.82 -19.24 -17.73
CA ARG A 237 -20.11 -19.88 -18.04
C ARG A 237 -21.04 -19.92 -16.84
N ASP A 238 -20.46 -20.01 -15.64
CA ASP A 238 -21.19 -20.09 -14.37
C ASP A 238 -21.54 -18.70 -13.80
N LEU A 239 -21.13 -17.60 -14.45
CA LEU A 239 -21.43 -16.23 -14.00
C LEU A 239 -22.72 -15.70 -14.63
N THR A 240 -23.51 -14.99 -13.83
CA THR A 240 -24.74 -14.34 -14.30
C THR A 240 -24.42 -13.12 -15.17
N PHE A 241 -25.03 -13.05 -16.36
CA PHE A 241 -24.86 -11.94 -17.29
C PHE A 241 -25.74 -10.76 -16.87
N THR A 242 -25.16 -9.55 -16.77
CA THR A 242 -25.95 -8.32 -16.74
C THR A 242 -26.18 -7.81 -18.18
N HIS A 243 -27.35 -7.22 -18.41
CA HIS A 243 -28.05 -7.12 -19.70
C HIS A 243 -27.38 -6.32 -20.85
N ASN A 244 -26.14 -5.84 -20.72
CA ASN A 244 -25.51 -4.95 -21.72
C ASN A 244 -24.25 -5.53 -22.40
N LEU A 245 -24.05 -6.85 -22.35
CA LEU A 245 -22.81 -7.51 -22.83
C LEU A 245 -23.01 -8.45 -24.03
N GLY A 246 -24.12 -8.31 -24.77
CA GLY A 246 -24.48 -9.20 -25.90
C GLY A 246 -23.35 -9.40 -26.92
N ASN A 247 -22.65 -8.33 -27.31
CA ASN A 247 -21.51 -8.41 -28.22
C ASN A 247 -20.34 -9.22 -27.62
N LYS A 248 -20.05 -9.03 -26.33
CA LYS A 248 -18.97 -9.74 -25.64
C LYS A 248 -19.27 -11.24 -25.49
N ARG A 249 -20.55 -11.65 -25.48
CA ARG A 249 -20.93 -13.07 -25.46
C ARG A 249 -20.49 -13.80 -26.73
N ILE A 250 -20.71 -13.19 -27.89
CA ILE A 250 -20.27 -13.74 -29.19
C ILE A 250 -18.74 -13.84 -29.22
N GLU A 251 -18.03 -12.81 -28.76
CA GLU A 251 -16.56 -12.83 -28.67
C GLU A 251 -16.06 -13.95 -27.76
N ILE A 252 -16.72 -14.22 -26.63
CA ILE A 252 -16.36 -15.33 -25.73
C ILE A 252 -16.61 -16.69 -26.41
N GLU A 253 -17.72 -16.86 -27.12
CA GLU A 253 -18.01 -18.09 -27.87
C GLU A 253 -16.96 -18.33 -28.97
N GLN A 254 -16.55 -17.29 -29.68
CA GLN A 254 -15.46 -17.34 -30.66
C GLN A 254 -14.13 -17.73 -30.00
N LEU A 255 -13.76 -17.06 -28.90
CA LEU A 255 -12.55 -17.40 -28.14
C LEU A 255 -12.57 -18.83 -27.64
N ALA A 256 -13.73 -19.35 -27.20
CA ALA A 256 -13.86 -20.73 -26.75
C ALA A 256 -13.53 -21.72 -27.88
N LEU A 257 -14.08 -21.51 -29.08
CA LEU A 257 -13.83 -22.36 -30.24
C LEU A 257 -12.37 -22.29 -30.69
N GLU A 258 -11.77 -21.10 -30.73
CA GLU A 258 -10.35 -20.95 -31.05
C GLU A 258 -9.46 -21.65 -30.03
N MET A 259 -9.79 -21.52 -28.74
CA MET A 259 -9.00 -22.15 -27.69
C MET A 259 -9.08 -23.66 -27.77
N GLU A 260 -10.22 -24.25 -28.15
CA GLU A 260 -10.37 -25.70 -28.38
C GLU A 260 -9.41 -26.24 -29.45
N ALA A 261 -9.07 -25.42 -30.45
CA ALA A 261 -8.11 -25.79 -31.50
C ALA A 261 -6.64 -25.73 -31.06
N ARG A 262 -6.31 -25.06 -29.94
CA ARG A 262 -4.93 -24.94 -29.41
C ARG A 262 -4.55 -26.06 -28.46
N THR A 263 -3.27 -26.18 -28.10
CA THR A 263 -2.83 -27.17 -27.10
C THR A 263 -3.29 -26.78 -25.69
N PHE A 264 -3.59 -27.77 -24.85
CA PHE A 264 -3.91 -27.56 -23.44
C PHE A 264 -2.63 -27.46 -22.60
N SER A 265 -1.84 -26.43 -22.86
CA SER A 265 -0.59 -26.15 -22.15
C SER A 265 -0.44 -24.64 -21.96
N ASP A 266 0.19 -24.25 -20.86
CA ASP A 266 0.59 -22.87 -20.61
C ASP A 266 2.10 -22.73 -20.84
N ASP A 267 2.53 -21.54 -21.21
CA ASP A 267 3.96 -21.22 -21.29
C ASP A 267 4.60 -21.29 -19.90
N HIS A 268 5.75 -21.96 -19.80
CA HIS A 268 6.48 -22.14 -18.55
C HIS A 268 7.02 -20.82 -18.00
N GLU A 269 7.34 -19.85 -18.87
CA GLU A 269 7.86 -18.54 -18.46
C GLU A 269 6.82 -17.70 -17.72
N LEU A 270 5.53 -17.97 -17.91
CA LEU A 270 4.44 -17.24 -17.24
C LEU A 270 4.12 -17.81 -15.84
N LEU A 271 4.66 -18.98 -15.50
CA LEU A 271 4.34 -19.66 -14.25
C LEU A 271 5.00 -18.93 -13.06
N PRO A 272 4.23 -18.50 -12.05
CA PRO A 272 4.79 -17.82 -10.88
C PRO A 272 5.74 -18.74 -10.10
N LEU A 273 6.98 -18.28 -9.94
CA LEU A 273 8.00 -18.94 -9.15
C LEU A 273 7.82 -18.62 -7.66
N CYS A 274 7.83 -19.65 -6.82
CA CYS A 274 7.92 -19.46 -5.37
C CYS A 274 9.38 -19.29 -4.95
N TYR A 275 9.76 -18.11 -4.48
CA TYR A 275 11.13 -17.84 -3.99
C TYR A 275 11.48 -18.52 -2.66
N ARG A 276 10.55 -19.27 -2.04
CA ARG A 276 10.82 -20.10 -0.86
C ARG A 276 11.27 -21.51 -1.22
N CYS A 277 10.55 -22.18 -2.13
CA CYS A 277 10.80 -23.59 -2.46
C CYS A 277 11.14 -23.84 -3.93
N SER A 278 11.30 -22.77 -4.72
CA SER A 278 11.59 -22.81 -6.16
C SER A 278 10.55 -23.59 -7.00
N HIS A 279 9.34 -23.77 -6.47
CA HIS A 279 8.24 -24.42 -7.18
C HIS A 279 7.55 -23.42 -8.13
N HIS A 280 7.33 -23.84 -9.37
CA HIS A 280 6.53 -23.10 -10.35
C HIS A 280 5.06 -23.46 -10.13
N ASN A 281 4.23 -22.47 -9.79
CA ASN A 281 2.84 -22.72 -9.45
C ASN A 281 1.97 -22.57 -10.71
N GLU A 282 0.82 -23.26 -10.72
CA GLU A 282 -0.13 -23.09 -11.81
C GLU A 282 -0.70 -21.66 -11.84
N LEU A 283 -1.07 -21.21 -13.03
CA LEU A 283 -1.59 -19.85 -13.24
C LEU A 283 -2.90 -19.60 -12.47
N LEU A 284 -3.75 -20.63 -12.38
CA LEU A 284 -4.98 -20.67 -11.60
C LEU A 284 -4.78 -21.58 -10.38
N ASN A 285 -4.49 -20.99 -9.23
CA ASN A 285 -4.26 -21.73 -8.00
C ASN A 285 -5.49 -21.68 -7.10
N VAL A 286 -5.88 -22.84 -6.55
CA VAL A 286 -6.99 -22.96 -5.59
C VAL A 286 -6.74 -22.15 -4.32
N ARG A 287 -5.47 -22.05 -3.88
CA ARG A 287 -5.08 -21.24 -2.72
C ARG A 287 -4.95 -19.75 -3.03
N GLY A 288 -5.10 -19.38 -4.31
CA GLY A 288 -4.90 -18.02 -4.78
C GLY A 288 -3.43 -17.60 -4.79
N ASN A 289 -3.12 -16.49 -4.12
CA ASN A 289 -1.79 -15.86 -4.15
C ASN A 289 -0.83 -16.44 -3.09
N GLU A 290 -0.79 -17.76 -3.00
CA GLU A 290 0.10 -18.53 -2.13
C GLU A 290 0.73 -19.66 -2.94
N CYS A 291 1.86 -20.19 -2.48
CA CYS A 291 2.45 -21.38 -3.08
C CYS A 291 1.61 -22.63 -2.79
N SER A 292 1.32 -23.43 -3.82
CA SER A 292 0.62 -24.72 -3.68
C SER A 292 1.43 -25.76 -2.90
N SER A 293 2.76 -25.69 -2.96
CA SER A 293 3.65 -26.67 -2.34
C SER A 293 4.03 -26.34 -0.89
N CYS A 294 4.45 -25.11 -0.61
CA CYS A 294 4.95 -24.72 0.72
C CYS A 294 4.03 -23.74 1.49
N GLY A 295 2.93 -23.29 0.88
CA GLY A 295 1.98 -22.34 1.49
C GLY A 295 2.50 -20.92 1.66
N SER A 296 3.71 -20.59 1.18
CA SER A 296 4.25 -19.23 1.30
C SER A 296 3.40 -18.23 0.53
N PRO A 297 2.97 -17.11 1.14
CA PRO A 297 2.27 -16.06 0.42
C PRO A 297 3.20 -15.39 -0.59
N PHE A 298 2.66 -15.03 -1.76
CA PHE A 298 3.41 -14.26 -2.76
C PHE A 298 3.40 -12.78 -2.39
N VAL A 299 4.59 -12.17 -2.44
CA VAL A 299 4.75 -10.71 -2.37
C VAL A 299 4.80 -10.20 -3.79
N LEU A 300 3.89 -9.31 -4.16
CA LEU A 300 3.75 -8.82 -5.54
C LEU A 300 4.28 -7.40 -5.68
N SER A 301 4.83 -7.09 -6.87
CA SER A 301 5.10 -5.72 -7.29
C SER A 301 3.78 -4.99 -7.54
N PHE A 302 3.53 -3.84 -6.92
CA PHE A 302 2.29 -3.08 -7.14
C PHE A 302 2.30 -2.23 -8.42
N LEU A 303 3.17 -2.54 -9.39
CA LEU A 303 3.14 -1.99 -10.75
C LEU A 303 2.95 -3.12 -11.77
N SER A 304 3.89 -4.08 -11.81
CA SER A 304 3.83 -5.22 -12.73
C SER A 304 2.96 -6.40 -12.25
N PHE A 305 2.60 -6.43 -10.97
CA PHE A 305 1.91 -7.54 -10.29
C PHE A 305 2.65 -8.88 -10.39
N ASP A 306 3.95 -8.84 -10.70
CA ASP A 306 4.80 -10.02 -10.70
C ASP A 306 5.24 -10.40 -9.28
N VAL A 307 5.60 -11.67 -9.08
CA VAL A 307 6.08 -12.19 -7.80
C VAL A 307 7.51 -11.71 -7.56
N LEU A 308 7.70 -11.00 -6.45
CA LEU A 308 9.00 -10.47 -6.04
C LEU A 308 9.81 -11.53 -5.29
N PRO A 309 11.16 -11.47 -5.35
CA PRO A 309 12.08 -12.37 -4.65
C PRO A 309 12.17 -12.11 -3.14
N LEU A 310 11.03 -11.89 -2.49
CA LEU A 310 10.91 -11.59 -1.07
C LEU A 310 10.26 -12.76 -0.33
N VAL A 311 10.82 -13.12 0.82
CA VAL A 311 10.20 -14.06 1.75
C VAL A 311 9.99 -13.42 3.11
N GLU A 312 8.75 -13.49 3.60
CA GLU A 312 8.37 -13.04 4.93
C GLU A 312 8.93 -13.99 5.99
N PHE A 313 9.50 -13.40 7.04
CA PHE A 313 9.89 -14.13 8.23
C PHE A 313 9.30 -13.50 9.48
N ILE A 314 9.13 -14.32 10.52
CA ILE A 314 8.49 -13.94 11.78
C ILE A 314 9.53 -14.01 12.90
N LEU A 315 9.46 -13.02 13.78
CA LEU A 315 10.25 -12.99 15.00
C LEU A 315 9.52 -13.73 16.12
N PRO A 316 10.23 -14.54 16.92
CA PRO A 316 9.65 -15.15 18.11
C PRO A 316 9.29 -14.09 19.17
N SER A 317 8.33 -14.40 20.04
CA SER A 317 7.70 -13.44 20.97
C SER A 317 8.64 -12.87 22.05
N ASP A 318 9.83 -13.45 22.19
CA ASP A 318 10.90 -13.01 23.11
C ASP A 318 11.77 -11.89 22.54
N ILE A 319 11.55 -11.47 21.28
CA ILE A 319 12.30 -10.39 20.63
C ILE A 319 11.33 -9.25 20.30
N SER A 320 11.60 -8.05 20.82
CA SER A 320 10.85 -6.85 20.42
C SER A 320 11.27 -6.40 19.02
N ASP A 321 10.38 -5.70 18.32
CA ASP A 321 10.67 -5.20 16.97
C ASP A 321 11.88 -4.22 16.96
N GLU A 322 12.06 -3.45 18.04
CA GLU A 322 13.21 -2.54 18.21
C GLU A 322 14.50 -3.30 18.51
N ASP A 323 14.45 -4.32 19.38
CA ASP A 323 15.60 -5.18 19.64
C ASP A 323 16.05 -5.92 18.38
N ALA A 324 15.10 -6.41 17.58
CA ALA A 324 15.39 -7.06 16.31
C ALA A 324 16.09 -6.13 15.31
N LEU A 325 15.66 -4.86 15.25
CA LEU A 325 16.30 -3.84 14.43
C LEU A 325 17.72 -3.54 14.91
N ASN A 326 17.92 -3.40 16.23
CA ASN A 326 19.25 -3.23 16.82
C ASN A 326 20.16 -4.43 16.57
N LEU A 327 19.62 -5.65 16.62
CA LEU A 327 20.37 -6.88 16.35
C LEU A 327 20.75 -7.03 14.89
N LEU A 328 19.95 -6.49 13.97
CA LEU A 328 20.25 -6.44 12.54
C LEU A 328 21.36 -5.42 12.27
N GLU A 329 21.26 -4.22 12.85
CA GLU A 329 22.23 -3.13 12.65
C GLU A 329 23.58 -3.39 13.32
N GLN A 330 23.64 -4.32 14.28
CA GLN A 330 24.90 -4.84 14.81
C GLN A 330 25.66 -5.58 13.71
N VAL A 331 26.73 -4.96 13.22
CA VAL A 331 27.65 -5.53 12.21
C VAL A 331 27.91 -7.01 12.51
N PRO A 332 27.79 -7.91 11.51
CA PRO A 332 28.11 -9.31 11.72
C PRO A 332 29.55 -9.42 12.21
N ASN A 333 29.74 -9.92 13.44
CA ASN A 333 31.06 -10.16 14.04
C ASN A 333 31.87 -11.28 13.33
N SER A 334 31.52 -11.65 12.09
CA SER A 334 32.18 -12.70 11.31
C SER A 334 33.45 -12.25 10.56
N GLN A 335 33.92 -11.01 10.76
CA GLN A 335 35.22 -10.56 10.23
C GLN A 335 36.33 -10.39 11.29
N LEU A 336 36.14 -10.89 12.52
CA LEU A 336 37.16 -10.82 13.58
C LEU A 336 37.57 -12.21 14.09
N GLU A 337 37.84 -13.16 13.19
CA GLU A 337 38.69 -14.30 13.54
C GLU A 337 39.66 -14.63 12.41
N ASN A 338 40.85 -14.05 12.50
CA ASN A 338 42.15 -14.71 12.32
C ASN A 338 43.27 -13.69 12.62
N PRO A 339 44.46 -14.07 13.13
CA PRO A 339 45.01 -15.43 13.21
C PRO A 339 45.60 -15.80 14.58
N THR A 340 45.65 -17.08 14.96
CA THR A 340 46.76 -17.57 15.80
C THR A 340 46.96 -19.09 15.71
N SER A 341 48.09 -19.44 15.09
CA SER A 341 49.00 -20.51 15.51
C SER A 341 48.43 -21.92 15.69
N SER A 342 48.42 -22.71 14.62
CA SER A 342 48.69 -24.14 14.72
C SER A 342 50.10 -24.42 14.17
N SER A 343 51.00 -24.68 15.11
CA SER A 343 52.36 -25.17 14.90
C SER A 343 52.34 -26.52 14.19
N THR A 344 52.70 -26.56 12.91
CA THR A 344 52.97 -27.82 12.21
C THR A 344 54.47 -28.07 12.20
N LYS A 345 54.86 -29.12 12.93
CA LYS A 345 56.23 -29.63 13.02
C LYS A 345 56.76 -29.97 11.62
N ILE A 346 57.98 -29.51 11.38
CA ILE A 346 58.83 -29.85 10.24
C ILE A 346 59.15 -31.35 10.33
N ASN A 347 58.83 -32.10 9.28
CA ASN A 347 59.53 -33.35 8.96
C ASN A 347 59.87 -33.34 7.47
N GLN A 348 61.17 -33.34 7.20
CA GLN A 348 61.75 -33.49 5.87
C GLN A 348 61.69 -34.95 5.42
N SER A 349 61.17 -35.22 4.23
CA SER A 349 61.72 -36.22 3.29
C SER A 349 61.03 -36.13 1.92
N THR A 350 61.79 -35.65 0.95
CA THR A 350 61.82 -35.99 -0.49
C THR A 350 60.69 -36.86 -1.06
N THR A 351 59.87 -36.29 -1.97
CA THR A 351 59.88 -36.58 -3.43
C THR A 351 58.79 -35.80 -4.16
N ASN A 352 59.19 -35.13 -5.24
CA ASN A 352 58.28 -34.42 -6.16
C ASN A 352 57.41 -35.42 -6.92
N ARG A 353 56.11 -35.48 -6.60
CA ARG A 353 55.05 -35.93 -7.52
C ARG A 353 53.87 -34.98 -7.41
N LEU A 354 53.70 -34.15 -8.43
CA LEU A 354 52.46 -33.44 -8.68
C LEU A 354 51.39 -34.49 -9.05
N VAL A 355 50.54 -34.83 -8.08
CA VAL A 355 49.25 -35.46 -8.34
C VAL A 355 48.22 -34.33 -8.34
N ILE A 356 47.73 -33.97 -9.52
CA ILE A 356 46.54 -33.13 -9.64
C ILE A 356 45.36 -34.02 -9.24
N THR A 357 45.00 -34.04 -7.96
CA THR A 357 43.67 -34.46 -7.54
C THR A 357 42.75 -33.28 -7.69
N GLU A 358 41.86 -33.34 -8.69
CA GLU A 358 40.63 -32.56 -8.75
C GLU A 358 39.79 -32.87 -7.50
N GLN A 359 40.04 -32.17 -6.40
CA GLN A 359 39.08 -32.08 -5.32
C GLN A 359 38.18 -30.88 -5.63
N GLY A 360 37.12 -31.18 -6.36
CA GLY A 360 35.98 -30.30 -6.54
C GLY A 360 35.41 -29.91 -5.18
N ASN A 361 35.77 -28.72 -4.73
CA ASN A 361 35.18 -28.10 -3.56
C ASN A 361 33.86 -27.45 -3.99
N THR A 362 32.87 -28.27 -4.35
CA THR A 362 31.50 -27.81 -4.56
C THR A 362 30.79 -27.73 -3.22
N THR A 363 31.25 -26.84 -2.33
CA THR A 363 30.40 -26.40 -1.21
C THR A 363 29.28 -25.56 -1.82
N ARG A 364 28.08 -26.13 -1.95
CA ARG A 364 26.89 -25.44 -2.42
C ARG A 364 26.66 -24.16 -1.60
N ALA A 365 26.18 -23.09 -2.24
CA ALA A 365 25.83 -21.82 -1.58
C ALA A 365 24.86 -22.00 -0.40
N GLU A 366 24.06 -23.08 -0.43
CA GLU A 366 23.19 -23.55 0.66
C GLU A 366 23.93 -23.70 2.00
N ASP A 367 25.25 -23.95 1.99
CA ASP A 367 26.02 -24.13 3.22
C ASP A 367 26.50 -22.84 3.88
N LYS A 368 26.57 -21.72 3.13
CA LYS A 368 27.10 -20.45 3.61
C LYS A 368 26.06 -19.57 4.29
N ASP A 369 24.77 -19.74 3.99
CA ASP A 369 23.71 -18.88 4.51
C ASP A 369 22.76 -19.64 5.47
N PRO A 370 22.82 -19.35 6.78
CA PRO A 370 21.95 -19.95 7.78
C PRO A 370 20.45 -19.79 7.50
N PHE A 371 20.04 -18.70 6.82
CA PHE A 371 18.63 -18.44 6.53
C PHE A 371 18.10 -19.33 5.41
N LEU A 372 18.88 -19.54 4.34
CA LEU A 372 18.48 -20.45 3.25
C LEU A 372 18.26 -21.86 3.80
N LYS A 373 19.11 -22.33 4.71
CA LYS A 373 18.90 -23.61 5.42
C LYS A 373 17.60 -23.67 6.21
N LYS A 374 17.19 -22.56 6.85
CA LYS A 374 15.95 -22.48 7.63
C LYS A 374 14.72 -22.37 6.73
N MET A 375 14.86 -21.70 5.59
CA MET A 375 13.84 -21.58 4.55
C MET A 375 13.45 -22.94 3.96
N SER A 376 14.43 -23.81 3.68
CA SER A 376 14.22 -25.15 3.13
C SER A 376 13.47 -26.10 4.08
N LYS A 377 13.33 -25.73 5.37
CA LYS A 377 12.52 -26.47 6.35
C LYS A 377 11.06 -26.00 6.29
N TYR A 378 10.33 -26.47 5.29
CA TYR A 378 8.88 -26.28 5.18
C TYR A 378 8.14 -27.60 5.35
N SER A 379 6.87 -27.55 5.76
CA SER A 379 6.02 -28.74 5.78
C SER A 379 5.74 -29.15 4.35
N SER A 380 5.95 -30.43 4.01
CA SER A 380 5.52 -30.98 2.73
C SER A 380 4.00 -31.14 2.64
N ASN A 381 3.28 -30.98 3.76
CA ASN A 381 1.83 -30.95 3.77
C ASN A 381 1.36 -29.53 3.40
N PRO A 382 0.65 -29.35 2.26
CA PRO A 382 0.18 -28.04 1.83
C PRO A 382 -0.66 -27.35 2.90
N ASP A 383 -1.52 -28.08 3.62
CA ASP A 383 -2.51 -27.49 4.53
C ASP A 383 -1.92 -26.91 5.82
N GLU A 384 -0.64 -27.18 6.11
CA GLU A 384 0.04 -26.68 7.31
C GLU A 384 1.17 -25.70 6.94
N TYR A 385 0.81 -24.43 6.71
CA TYR A 385 1.80 -23.38 6.48
C TYR A 385 2.64 -23.13 7.74
N ARG A 386 3.96 -23.30 7.61
CA ARG A 386 4.93 -22.97 8.67
C ARG A 386 5.75 -21.75 8.26
N PRO A 387 5.60 -20.58 8.91
CA PRO A 387 6.38 -19.39 8.59
C PRO A 387 7.86 -19.59 8.93
N VAL A 388 8.73 -18.84 8.25
CA VAL A 388 10.17 -18.85 8.58
C VAL A 388 10.35 -18.07 9.89
N VAL A 389 10.67 -18.76 10.98
CA VAL A 389 10.96 -18.10 12.27
C VAL A 389 12.44 -17.77 12.34
N VAL A 390 12.82 -16.57 12.74
CA VAL A 390 14.22 -16.13 12.78
C VAL A 390 14.63 -15.82 14.22
N ASP A 391 15.65 -16.51 14.71
CA ASP A 391 16.14 -16.35 16.09
C ASP A 391 17.22 -15.24 16.16
N ARG A 392 17.53 -14.76 17.37
CA ARG A 392 18.53 -13.69 17.60
C ARG A 392 19.88 -13.95 16.91
N ALA A 393 20.36 -15.19 16.93
CA ALA A 393 21.62 -15.57 16.30
C ALA A 393 21.58 -15.44 14.77
N LEU A 394 20.43 -15.73 14.16
CA LEU A 394 20.23 -15.63 12.72
C LEU A 394 20.06 -14.17 12.29
N LEU A 395 19.39 -13.33 13.10
CA LEU A 395 19.31 -11.88 12.87
C LEU A 395 20.70 -11.23 12.78
N LYS A 396 21.60 -11.55 13.72
CA LYS A 396 22.97 -11.02 13.73
C LYS A 396 23.84 -11.50 12.57
N ALA A 397 23.51 -12.66 12.00
CA ALA A 397 24.25 -13.25 10.88
C ALA A 397 23.73 -12.77 9.51
N MET A 398 22.56 -12.13 9.46
CA MET A 398 21.97 -11.63 8.23
C MET A 398 22.57 -10.28 7.83
N ASP A 399 22.70 -10.07 6.53
CA ASP A 399 23.06 -8.77 5.97
C ASP A 399 21.87 -7.80 6.07
N PRO A 400 22.02 -6.64 6.72
CA PRO A 400 20.96 -5.65 6.84
C PRO A 400 20.47 -5.11 5.49
N SER A 401 21.34 -5.07 4.48
CA SER A 401 21.00 -4.57 3.14
C SER A 401 19.99 -5.47 2.42
N LEU A 402 19.90 -6.74 2.82
CA LEU A 402 19.01 -7.74 2.23
C LEU A 402 17.65 -7.83 2.96
N VAL A 403 17.43 -7.02 3.99
CA VAL A 403 16.24 -7.10 4.85
C VAL A 403 15.41 -5.82 4.76
N PHE A 404 14.13 -5.99 4.49
CA PHE A 404 13.13 -4.92 4.51
C PHE A 404 12.30 -4.98 5.78
N VAL A 405 12.27 -3.85 6.49
CA VAL A 405 11.49 -3.67 7.73
C VAL A 405 10.27 -2.80 7.46
N CYS A 406 9.10 -3.45 7.38
CA CYS A 406 7.80 -2.80 7.23
C CYS A 406 7.26 -2.39 8.60
N LYS A 407 7.55 -1.15 8.99
CA LYS A 407 7.06 -0.54 10.23
C LYS A 407 5.57 -0.27 10.11
N TRP A 408 4.81 -0.76 11.09
CA TRP A 408 3.39 -0.49 11.24
C TRP A 408 3.14 0.06 12.64
N PRO A 409 2.20 1.01 12.81
CA PRO A 409 1.84 1.49 14.13
C PRO A 409 1.08 0.41 14.90
N PHE A 410 1.19 0.48 16.23
CA PHE A 410 0.43 -0.37 17.14
C PHE A 410 -1.07 -0.31 16.81
N PRO A 411 -1.82 -1.44 16.82
CA PRO A 411 -1.46 -2.78 17.31
C PRO A 411 -0.91 -3.75 16.26
N LEU A 412 -0.58 -3.29 15.05
CA LEU A 412 0.02 -4.15 14.05
C LEU A 412 1.51 -4.36 14.35
N ARG A 413 1.97 -5.62 14.31
CA ARG A 413 3.39 -5.94 14.41
C ARG A 413 4.13 -5.57 13.14
N TRP A 414 5.42 -5.29 13.26
CA TRP A 414 6.25 -5.06 12.08
C TRP A 414 6.35 -6.34 11.25
N LYS A 415 6.45 -6.15 9.94
CA LYS A 415 6.66 -7.26 9.02
C LYS A 415 8.07 -7.21 8.46
N TRP A 416 8.68 -8.38 8.40
CA TRP A 416 10.07 -8.53 8.02
C TRP A 416 10.17 -9.38 6.78
N TYR A 417 10.84 -8.85 5.76
CA TYR A 417 11.03 -9.52 4.49
C TYR A 417 12.51 -9.60 4.18
N ARG A 418 12.95 -10.73 3.64
CA ARG A 418 14.31 -10.88 3.14
C ARG A 418 14.30 -11.07 1.63
N ILE A 419 15.18 -10.35 0.93
CA ILE A 419 15.42 -10.58 -0.50
C ILE A 419 16.31 -11.81 -0.71
N ILE A 420 15.88 -12.69 -1.61
CA ILE A 420 16.54 -13.98 -1.89
C ILE A 420 17.40 -13.91 -3.14
N VAL A 421 17.03 -13.05 -4.09
CA VAL A 421 17.75 -12.83 -5.35
C VAL A 421 18.17 -11.36 -5.40
N PRO A 422 19.36 -11.00 -4.87
CA PRO A 422 19.83 -9.62 -4.84
C PRO A 422 19.99 -8.98 -6.22
N GLU A 423 20.17 -9.79 -7.27
CA GLU A 423 20.29 -9.36 -8.67
C GLU A 423 18.98 -8.76 -9.22
N GLN A 424 17.85 -9.01 -8.55
CA GLN A 424 16.54 -8.43 -8.87
C GLN A 424 16.19 -7.40 -7.78
N PRO A 425 16.68 -6.15 -7.88
CA PRO A 425 16.51 -5.17 -6.82
C PRO A 425 15.04 -4.81 -6.61
N VAL A 426 14.65 -4.73 -5.33
CA VAL A 426 13.27 -4.44 -4.92
C VAL A 426 13.22 -3.09 -4.21
N GLY A 427 12.32 -2.22 -4.67
CA GLY A 427 11.99 -0.96 -4.02
C GLY A 427 10.79 -1.12 -3.07
N ARG A 428 10.75 -0.31 -2.02
CA ARG A 428 9.60 -0.23 -1.10
C ARG A 428 9.22 1.23 -0.83
N CYS A 429 7.93 1.54 -0.91
CA CYS A 429 7.43 2.81 -0.41
C CYS A 429 7.36 2.82 1.12
N ARG A 430 8.06 3.76 1.77
CA ARG A 430 8.08 3.90 3.24
C ARG A 430 6.72 4.26 3.85
N HIS A 431 5.82 4.85 3.06
CA HIS A 431 4.54 5.37 3.56
C HIS A 431 3.37 4.37 3.47
N CYS A 432 3.37 3.47 2.48
CA CYS A 432 2.34 2.43 2.32
C CYS A 432 2.85 1.00 2.49
N ASN A 433 4.17 0.81 2.65
CA ASN A 433 4.82 -0.50 2.77
C ASN A 433 4.55 -1.45 1.58
N LYS A 434 4.15 -0.94 0.42
CA LYS A 434 4.05 -1.71 -0.83
C LYS A 434 5.42 -1.85 -1.48
N PHE A 435 5.63 -3.01 -2.11
CA PHE A 435 6.86 -3.37 -2.81
C PHE A 435 6.69 -3.25 -4.32
N PHE A 436 7.81 -3.04 -5.00
CA PHE A 436 7.91 -2.80 -6.44
C PHE A 436 9.27 -3.30 -6.94
N HIS A 437 9.43 -3.59 -8.22
CA HIS A 437 10.79 -3.64 -8.79
C HIS A 437 11.42 -2.26 -8.69
N ASN A 438 12.70 -2.18 -8.34
CA ASN A 438 13.34 -0.90 -8.05
C ASN A 438 13.29 0.05 -9.26
N ASP A 439 13.62 -0.46 -10.44
CA ASP A 439 13.68 0.32 -11.69
C ASP A 439 12.29 0.88 -12.07
N GLU A 440 11.25 0.05 -11.96
CA GLU A 440 9.86 0.46 -12.22
C GLU A 440 9.40 1.54 -11.23
N PHE A 441 9.79 1.40 -9.96
CA PHE A 441 9.40 2.33 -8.91
C PHE A 441 10.10 3.68 -9.06
N GLU A 442 11.38 3.70 -9.38
CA GLU A 442 12.13 4.92 -9.62
C GLU A 442 11.57 5.69 -10.83
N LEU A 443 11.24 4.99 -11.91
CA LEU A 443 10.59 5.59 -13.07
C LEU A 443 9.22 6.19 -12.72
N ALA A 444 8.37 5.42 -12.02
CA ALA A 444 7.05 5.89 -11.60
C ALA A 444 7.13 7.12 -10.68
N LEU A 445 8.14 7.17 -9.79
CA LEU A 445 8.38 8.33 -8.92
C LEU A 445 8.77 9.58 -9.71
N LEU A 446 9.54 9.43 -10.79
CA LEU A 446 9.94 10.54 -11.67
C LEU A 446 8.75 11.08 -12.48
N GLU A 447 7.90 10.19 -13.00
CA GLU A 447 6.74 10.57 -13.80
C GLU A 447 5.63 11.23 -12.98
N GLN A 448 5.29 10.63 -11.82
CA GLN A 448 4.11 11.01 -11.05
C GLN A 448 4.43 11.88 -9.83
N SER A 449 5.71 12.19 -9.57
CA SER A 449 6.21 12.93 -8.39
C SER A 449 5.82 12.31 -7.03
N GLY A 450 5.43 11.04 -7.02
CA GLY A 450 4.95 10.34 -5.83
C GLY A 450 4.68 8.86 -6.08
N CYS A 451 4.40 8.11 -5.00
CA CYS A 451 4.14 6.68 -5.09
C CYS A 451 2.84 6.41 -5.89
N PRO A 452 2.85 5.47 -6.87
CA PRO A 452 1.69 5.22 -7.74
C PRO A 452 0.46 4.69 -6.96
N PHE A 453 0.68 4.00 -5.85
CA PHE A 453 -0.39 3.46 -5.01
C PHE A 453 -0.92 4.48 -3.99
N CYS A 454 -0.03 5.08 -3.19
CA CYS A 454 -0.43 5.93 -2.06
C CYS A 454 -0.30 7.43 -2.31
N ARG A 455 0.15 7.84 -3.50
CA ARG A 455 0.31 9.24 -3.93
C ARG A 455 1.18 10.11 -3.01
N ASN A 456 1.93 9.50 -2.09
CA ASN A 456 2.85 10.22 -1.21
C ASN A 456 4.07 10.67 -2.00
N LYS A 457 4.46 11.93 -1.84
CA LYS A 457 5.62 12.52 -2.52
C LYS A 457 6.92 12.00 -1.90
N LYS A 458 8.00 12.02 -2.68
CA LYS A 458 9.31 11.51 -2.27
C LYS A 458 9.90 12.24 -1.04
N ASP A 459 9.51 13.51 -0.82
CA ASP A 459 10.07 14.38 0.22
C ASP A 459 9.23 14.50 1.50
N SER A 460 8.05 13.87 1.57
CA SER A 460 7.23 13.85 2.80
C SER A 460 7.61 12.65 3.66
N ASP A 461 8.77 12.76 4.32
CA ASP A 461 9.30 11.80 5.32
C ASP A 461 8.65 11.96 6.71
N THR A 462 7.56 12.73 6.85
CA THR A 462 6.81 12.82 8.10
C THR A 462 5.86 11.62 8.26
N ILE A 463 6.22 10.75 9.20
CA ILE A 463 5.36 9.74 9.82
C ILE A 463 4.20 10.41 10.53
#